data_AF-A0A0D3JQG7-F1
#
_entry.id   AF-A0A0D3JQG7-F1
#
_cell.length_a   1.000
_cell.length_b   1.000
_cell.length_c   1.000
_cell.angle_alpha   90.00
_cell.angle_beta   90.00
_cell.angle_gamma   90.00
#
_symmetry.space_group_name_H-M   'P 1'
#
loop_
_entity.id
_entity.type
_entity.pdbx_description
1 polymer ?
#
loop_
_entity_poly.entity_id
_entity_poly.type
_entity_poly.pdbx_seq_one_letter_code
_entity_poly.pdbx_strand_id
1 'polypeptide(L)'
;MGNAYTRAASRLVEEAAAGGRIPGAAVLYANTDSVFVALPGRTAAAAVQEARSIAEFVSGQLPPALTLEYERVLRPLAVNSVSSLLQL
;
A
#
# COMPACT_ATOMS: atom_id res chain seq x y z
N MET A 1 -10.75 12.31 10.94
CA MET A 1 -11.45 11.18 10.28
C MET A 1 -10.69 10.60 9.09
N GLY A 2 -9.97 11.37 8.25
CA GLY A 2 -9.27 10.83 7.05
C GLY A 2 -8.32 9.64 7.30
N ASN A 3 -7.60 9.64 8.42
CA ASN A 3 -6.64 8.58 8.76
C ASN A 3 -7.30 7.20 9.05
N ALA A 4 -8.62 7.11 9.25
CA ALA A 4 -9.27 5.82 9.49
C ALA A 4 -9.28 4.92 8.24
N TYR A 5 -9.57 5.48 7.07
CA TYR A 5 -9.63 4.72 5.82
C TYR A 5 -8.25 4.37 5.28
N THR A 6 -7.26 5.25 5.45
CA THR A 6 -5.86 4.93 5.12
C THR A 6 -5.32 3.77 5.96
N ARG A 7 -5.66 3.73 7.26
CA ARG A 7 -5.33 2.59 8.13
C ARG A 7 -6.07 1.32 7.71
N ALA A 8 -7.34 1.43 7.33
CA ALA A 8 -8.10 0.28 6.82
C ALA A 8 -7.48 -0.26 5.53
N ALA A 9 -7.15 0.61 4.57
CA ALA A 9 -6.46 0.24 3.34
C ALA A 9 -5.11 -0.43 3.61
N SER A 10 -4.30 0.13 4.52
CA SER A 10 -3.02 -0.46 4.92
C SER A 10 -3.20 -1.86 5.49
N ARG A 11 -4.17 -2.03 6.40
CA ARG A 11 -4.50 -3.32 7.00
C ARG A 11 -4.94 -4.35 5.96
N LEU A 12 -5.81 -3.96 5.02
CA LEU A 12 -6.28 -4.85 3.95
C LEU A 12 -5.14 -5.33 3.04
N VAL A 13 -4.18 -4.45 2.73
CA VAL A 13 -2.98 -4.82 1.96
C VAL A 13 -2.14 -5.84 2.74
N GLU A 14 -1.86 -5.59 4.01
CA GLU A 14 -1.08 -6.50 4.86
C GLU A 14 -1.77 -7.87 5.03
N GLU A 15 -3.08 -7.89 5.28
CA GLU A 15 -3.87 -9.12 5.38
C GLU A 15 -3.88 -9.90 4.04
N ALA A 16 -4.01 -9.20 2.92
CA ALA A 16 -3.93 -9.81 1.59
C ALA A 16 -2.53 -10.35 1.27
N ALA A 17 -1.47 -9.70 1.75
CA ALA A 17 -0.10 -10.20 1.63
C ALA A 17 0.11 -11.47 2.47
N ALA A 18 -0.32 -11.44 3.73
CA ALA A 18 -0.25 -12.59 4.64
C ALA A 18 -1.11 -13.78 4.16
N GLY A 19 -2.26 -13.51 3.55
CA GLY A 19 -3.14 -14.52 2.94
C GLY A 19 -2.68 -15.01 1.56
N GLY A 20 -1.54 -14.53 1.04
CA GLY A 20 -0.97 -14.97 -0.24
C GLY A 20 -1.65 -14.41 -1.49
N ARG A 21 -2.60 -13.48 -1.35
CA ARG A 21 -3.23 -12.79 -2.49
C ARG A 21 -2.25 -11.86 -3.20
N ILE A 22 -1.37 -11.20 -2.44
CA ILE A 22 -0.33 -10.29 -2.95
C ILE A 22 1.01 -10.67 -2.30
N PRO A 23 1.62 -11.80 -2.69
CA PRO A 23 2.70 -12.42 -1.94
C PRO A 23 3.94 -11.52 -1.84
N GLY A 24 4.39 -11.28 -0.61
CA GLY A 24 5.58 -10.46 -0.32
C GLY A 24 5.37 -8.95 -0.45
N ALA A 25 4.13 -8.48 -0.65
CA ALA A 25 3.83 -7.06 -0.52
C ALA A 25 3.93 -6.59 0.94
N ALA A 26 4.28 -5.32 1.14
CA ALA A 26 4.31 -4.70 2.47
C ALA A 26 4.01 -3.20 2.37
N VAL A 27 3.32 -2.63 3.36
CA VAL A 27 3.08 -1.18 3.44
C VAL A 27 4.32 -0.51 4.01
N LEU A 28 4.93 0.41 3.24
CA LEU A 28 6.10 1.17 3.66
C LEU A 28 5.73 2.47 4.37
N TYR A 29 4.68 3.11 3.90
CA TYR A 29 4.23 4.41 4.37
C TYR A 29 2.76 4.59 4.05
N ALA A 30 2.03 5.23 4.95
CA ALA A 30 0.62 5.55 4.76
C ALA A 30 0.30 6.86 5.46
N ASN A 31 -0.25 7.82 4.73
CA ASN A 31 -0.63 9.11 5.31
C ASN A 31 -1.82 9.73 4.56
N THR A 32 -2.75 10.27 5.33
CA THR A 32 -3.97 10.99 4.93
C THR A 32 -4.91 10.28 3.96
N ASP A 33 -4.46 10.00 2.75
CA ASP A 33 -5.21 9.44 1.62
C ASP A 33 -4.37 8.48 0.76
N SER A 34 -3.08 8.36 1.06
CA SER A 34 -2.11 7.64 0.22
C SER A 34 -1.48 6.48 0.98
N VAL A 35 -1.28 5.35 0.30
CA VAL A 35 -0.57 4.16 0.82
C VAL A 35 0.51 3.76 -0.17
N PHE A 36 1.73 3.60 0.34
CA PHE A 36 2.90 3.19 -0.43
C PHE A 36 3.18 1.73 -0.13
N VAL A 37 3.13 0.90 -1.17
CA VAL A 37 3.30 -0.55 -1.06
C VAL A 37 4.59 -0.97 -1.75
N ALA A 38 5.45 -1.68 -1.02
CA ALA A 38 6.60 -2.38 -1.59
C ALA A 38 6.15 -3.63 -2.32
N LEU A 39 6.64 -3.82 -3.55
CA LEU A 39 6.40 -5.02 -4.36
C LEU A 39 7.75 -5.63 -4.78
N PRO A 40 8.44 -6.36 -3.87
CA PRO A 40 9.79 -6.87 -4.11
C PRO A 40 9.79 -7.91 -5.24
N GLY A 41 10.83 -7.90 -6.07
CA GLY A 41 11.00 -8.84 -7.18
C GLY A 41 10.16 -8.51 -8.42
N ARG A 42 9.38 -7.43 -8.43
CA ARG A 42 8.57 -7.03 -9.60
C ARG A 42 9.36 -6.12 -10.55
N THR A 43 9.08 -6.24 -11.84
CA THR A 43 9.44 -5.22 -12.83
C THR A 43 8.52 -4.00 -12.68
N ALA A 44 8.89 -2.85 -13.26
CA ALA A 44 8.02 -1.68 -13.21
C ALA A 44 6.64 -1.96 -13.84
N ALA A 45 6.62 -2.63 -14.99
CA ALA A 45 5.37 -3.01 -15.66
C ALA A 45 4.51 -3.97 -14.80
N ALA A 46 5.12 -4.99 -14.18
CA ALA A 46 4.41 -5.90 -13.28
C ALA A 46 3.88 -5.17 -12.04
N ALA A 47 4.67 -4.27 -11.46
CA ALA A 47 4.25 -3.47 -10.30
C ALA A 47 3.05 -2.56 -10.61
N VAL A 48 2.96 -1.99 -11.82
CA VAL A 48 1.78 -1.20 -12.24
C VAL A 48 0.53 -2.08 -12.29
N GLN A 49 0.62 -3.27 -12.89
CA GLN A 49 -0.53 -4.18 -12.98
C GLN A 49 -0.97 -4.66 -11.60
N GLU A 50 -0.02 -5.06 -10.76
CA GLU A 50 -0.29 -5.51 -9.40
C GLU A 50 -0.87 -4.36 -8.56
N ALA A 51 -0.34 -3.14 -8.65
CA ALA A 51 -0.86 -1.97 -7.93
C ALA A 51 -2.30 -1.60 -8.32
N ARG A 52 -2.69 -1.73 -9.59
CA ARG A 52 -4.08 -1.56 -10.02
C ARG A 52 -4.99 -2.62 -9.41
N SER A 53 -4.56 -3.88 -9.40
CA SER A 53 -5.32 -4.97 -8.77
C SER A 53 -5.47 -4.78 -7.26
N ILE A 54 -4.46 -4.23 -6.59
CA ILE A 54 -4.52 -3.85 -5.17
C ILE A 54 -5.55 -2.75 -4.96
N ALA A 55 -5.51 -1.70 -5.78
CA ALA A 55 -6.44 -0.57 -5.69
C ALA A 55 -7.90 -1.02 -5.89
N GLU A 56 -8.16 -1.88 -6.88
CA GLU A 56 -9.48 -2.50 -7.10
C GLU A 56 -9.91 -3.37 -5.91
N PHE A 57 -9.02 -4.23 -5.41
CA PHE A 57 -9.31 -5.10 -4.26
C PHE A 57 -9.69 -4.28 -3.03
N VAL A 58 -8.86 -3.29 -2.67
CA VAL A 58 -9.11 -2.44 -1.50
C VAL A 58 -10.41 -1.65 -1.68
N SER A 59 -10.65 -1.06 -2.85
CA SER A 59 -11.89 -0.34 -3.15
C SER A 59 -13.13 -1.20 -2.94
N GLY A 60 -13.08 -2.47 -3.35
CA GLY A 60 -14.17 -3.42 -3.14
C GLY A 60 -14.47 -3.78 -1.66
N GLN A 61 -13.58 -3.41 -0.73
CA GLN A 61 -13.77 -3.61 0.71
C GLN A 61 -14.14 -2.32 1.46
N LEU A 62 -14.06 -1.16 0.80
CA LEU A 62 -14.41 0.13 1.38
C LEU A 62 -15.92 0.44 1.17
N PRO A 63 -16.49 1.40 1.92
CA PRO A 63 -17.84 1.89 1.67
C PRO A 63 -18.02 2.31 0.19
N PRO A 64 -19.21 2.10 -0.42
CA PRO A 64 -19.41 2.27 -1.87
C PRO A 64 -19.06 3.65 -2.47
N ALA A 65 -18.98 4.69 -1.64
CA ALA A 65 -18.61 6.05 -2.06
C ALA A 65 -17.10 6.33 -1.98
N LEU A 66 -16.28 5.34 -1.59
CA LEU A 66 -14.84 5.47 -1.43
C LEU A 66 -14.10 4.50 -2.35
N THR A 67 -13.19 5.04 -3.13
CA THR A 67 -12.28 4.29 -4.00
C THR A 67 -10.84 4.59 -3.61
N LEU A 68 -9.99 3.59 -3.79
CA LEU A 68 -8.54 3.74 -3.83
C LEU A 68 -8.10 3.59 -5.28
N GLU A 69 -7.23 4.49 -5.75
CA GLU A 69 -6.75 4.50 -7.12
C GLU A 69 -5.24 4.30 -7.18
N TYR A 70 -4.79 3.61 -8.24
CA TYR A 70 -3.38 3.58 -8.57
C TYR A 70 -2.94 4.96 -9.10
N GLU A 71 -1.91 5.54 -8.50
CA GLU A 71 -1.32 6.79 -8.99
C GLU A 71 -0.04 6.58 -9.80
N ARG A 72 0.99 5.96 -9.20
CA ARG A 72 2.32 5.82 -9.81
C ARG A 72 3.16 4.69 -9.19
N VAL A 73 4.19 4.26 -9.92
CA VAL A 73 5.30 3.45 -9.39
C VAL A 73 6.53 4.33 -9.22
N LEU A 74 7.18 4.24 -8.06
CA LEU A 74 8.41 4.98 -7.75
C LEU A 74 9.61 4.02 -7.74
N ARG A 75 10.60 4.28 -8.61
CA ARG A 75 11.82 3.47 -8.73
C ARG A 75 12.98 4.32 -9.27
N PRO A 76 14.01 4.66 -8.47
CA PRO A 76 14.17 4.34 -7.05
C PRO A 76 13.18 5.12 -6.17
N LEU A 77 12.93 4.62 -4.96
CA LEU A 77 12.20 5.31 -3.89
C LEU A 77 13.13 5.42 -2.68
N ALA A 78 13.32 6.64 -2.18
CA ALA A 78 13.96 6.90 -0.90
C ALA A 78 12.90 7.50 0.05
N VAL A 79 12.64 6.82 1.16
CA VAL A 79 11.76 7.34 2.22
C VAL A 79 12.66 7.85 3.34
N ASN A 80 12.70 9.17 3.51
CA ASN A 80 13.49 9.81 4.56
C ASN A 80 12.62 10.02 5.80
N SER A 81 12.56 9.01 6.67
CA SER A 81 11.97 9.16 8.00
C SER A 81 12.86 8.48 9.04
N VAL A 82 13.49 9.30 9.87
CA VAL A 82 14.26 8.86 11.05
C VAL A 82 13.26 8.36 12.09
N SER A 83 13.32 7.08 12.46
CA SER A 83 12.67 6.61 13.68
C SER A 83 13.72 6.58 14.79
N SER A 84 13.64 7.57 15.69
CA SER A 84 14.42 7.67 16.93
C SER A 84 13.96 6.63 17.96
N LEU A 85 13.95 5.35 17.61
CA LEU A 85 13.57 4.23 18.49
C LEU A 85 14.59 3.09 18.48
N LEU A 86 15.86 3.43 18.24
CA LEU A 86 17.03 2.57 18.53
C LEU A 86 18.05 3.30 19.40
N GLN A 87 17.57 4.09 20.36
CA GLN A 87 18.33 4.47 21.54
C GLN A 87 17.42 4.27 22.75
N LEU A 88 17.45 3.05 23.30
CA LEU A 88 17.39 2.69 24.73
C LEU A 88 17.39 1.17 24.84
#